data_AF-A0A1V5YER5-F1
#
_entry.id   AF-A0A1V5YER5-F1
#
_cell.length_a   1.000
_cell.length_b   1.000
_cell.length_c   1.000
_cell.angle_alpha   90.00
_cell.angle_beta   90.00
_cell.angle_gamma   90.00
#
_symmetry.space_group_name_H-M   'P 1'
#
loop_
_entity.id
_entity.type
_entity.pdbx_description
1 polymer ?
#
loop_
_entity_poly.entity_id
_entity_poly.type
_entity_poly.pdbx_seq_one_letter_code
_entity_poly.pdbx_strand_id
1 'polypeptide(L)'
;MARGHEYDAILPESCLRAGTSPLLYPGIAKAFSRHREKNSLRLHLYFHHMASSQAATVNLFLPILQHRDAHAILRALKPDLFKLAKAQLDNGFCLEYWGQDLSAEGPRPGDRGPLNDKSRAAGTDADLAIAYYNLDGELCLWLIEHKLTEKEFTDCGGFRSKGRKPKHDCSKGFGEILRDKSICYYHDVNKYRYWDITGAHRSLFVGGASTASCPFRGGMNQLWRNQLLGLAIERDKKRPFQHSTLSVVRHPGNTSLERTLNQYKNLIGSDPRF
;
A
#
# COMPACT_ATOMS: atom_id res chain seq x y z
N MET A 1 6.54 -13.19 22.45
CA MET A 1 6.00 -14.46 21.91
C MET A 1 5.08 -14.19 20.72
N ALA A 2 5.11 -15.02 19.68
CA ALA A 2 4.13 -15.00 18.61
C ALA A 2 3.59 -16.41 18.37
N ARG A 3 2.26 -16.59 18.39
CA ARG A 3 1.59 -17.91 18.27
C ARG A 3 2.11 -18.97 19.26
N GLY A 4 2.45 -18.56 20.49
CA GLY A 4 2.94 -19.48 21.54
C GLY A 4 4.42 -19.86 21.45
N HIS A 5 5.19 -19.27 20.52
CA HIS A 5 6.64 -19.48 20.42
C HIS A 5 7.40 -18.21 20.84
N GLU A 6 8.50 -18.40 21.59
CA GLU A 6 9.53 -17.38 21.76
C GLU A 6 10.38 -17.29 20.49
N TYR A 7 10.65 -16.06 20.07
CA TYR A 7 11.52 -15.75 18.94
C TYR A 7 12.65 -14.90 19.48
N ASP A 8 13.89 -15.29 19.19
CA ASP A 8 15.11 -14.55 19.52
C ASP A 8 15.15 -13.14 18.91
N ALA A 9 14.45 -12.95 17.79
CA ALA A 9 14.36 -11.67 17.07
C ALA A 9 13.11 -10.82 17.40
N ILE A 10 12.27 -11.25 18.36
CA ILE A 10 11.16 -10.44 18.90
C ILE A 10 11.52 -10.04 20.32
N LEU A 11 11.51 -8.74 20.60
CA LEU A 11 11.79 -8.25 21.95
C LEU A 11 10.82 -8.87 22.97
N PRO A 12 11.31 -9.32 24.15
CA PRO A 12 10.45 -9.78 25.23
C PRO A 12 9.37 -8.75 25.60
N GLU A 13 8.20 -9.21 26.04
CA GLU A 13 7.11 -8.32 26.44
C GLU A 13 7.52 -7.39 27.60
N SER A 14 8.43 -7.85 28.47
CA SER A 14 9.05 -7.03 29.52
C SER A 14 9.85 -5.84 28.98
N CYS A 15 10.33 -5.89 27.73
CA CYS A 15 10.99 -4.77 27.07
C CYS A 15 9.99 -3.77 26.47
N LEU A 16 8.73 -4.17 26.27
CA LEU A 16 7.65 -3.33 25.77
C LEU A 16 7.05 -2.54 26.95
N ARG A 17 7.75 -1.50 27.41
CA ARG A 17 7.17 -0.60 28.44
C ARG A 17 5.98 0.14 27.85
N ALA A 18 4.91 0.28 28.63
CA ALA A 18 3.71 1.02 28.23
C ALA A 18 4.09 2.41 27.66
N GLY A 19 3.68 2.68 26.42
CA GLY A 19 3.96 3.94 25.72
C GLY A 19 5.35 4.04 25.07
N THR A 20 6.21 3.01 25.17
CA THR A 20 7.48 2.94 24.44
C THR A 20 7.42 1.85 23.37
N SER A 21 7.90 2.15 22.17
CA SER A 21 8.22 1.11 21.19
C SER A 21 9.75 1.09 21.06
N PRO A 22 10.45 0.14 21.70
CA PRO A 22 11.91 0.08 21.69
C PRO A 22 12.51 -0.10 20.28
N LEU A 23 11.69 -0.53 19.30
CA LEU A 23 12.11 -0.59 17.89
C LEU A 23 12.00 0.75 17.16
N LEU A 24 11.28 1.73 17.70
CA LEU A 24 11.16 3.03 17.07
C LEU A 24 12.27 3.95 17.57
N TYR A 25 12.83 4.74 16.67
CA TYR A 25 13.75 5.81 17.00
C TYR A 25 13.07 6.75 18.02
N PRO A 26 13.69 7.04 19.18
CA PRO A 26 13.02 7.79 20.24
C PRO A 26 12.47 9.14 19.80
N GLY A 27 13.15 9.83 18.87
CA GLY A 27 12.74 11.15 18.37
C GLY A 27 11.38 11.16 17.64
N ILE A 28 10.90 10.02 17.15
CA ILE A 28 9.61 9.92 16.44
C ILE A 28 8.49 9.31 17.28
N ALA A 29 8.77 8.82 18.49
CA ALA A 29 7.78 8.11 19.31
C ALA A 29 6.51 8.95 19.55
N LYS A 30 6.68 10.22 19.92
CA LYS A 30 5.55 11.14 20.14
C LYS A 30 4.74 11.39 18.86
N ALA A 31 5.42 11.46 17.71
CA ALA A 31 4.79 11.66 16.42
C ALA A 31 3.94 10.47 16.01
N PHE A 32 4.51 9.27 16.14
CA PHE A 32 3.84 8.02 15.86
C PHE A 32 2.62 7.80 16.77
N SER A 33 2.74 8.06 18.07
CA SER A 33 1.62 7.96 19.01
C SER A 33 0.47 8.91 18.64
N ARG A 34 0.75 10.18 18.35
CA ARG A 34 -0.28 11.13 17.88
C ARG A 34 -0.93 10.70 16.57
N HIS A 35 -0.14 10.17 15.64
CA HIS A 35 -0.70 9.66 14.39
C HIS A 35 -1.69 8.52 14.65
N ARG A 36 -1.38 7.62 15.58
CA ARG A 36 -2.25 6.50 15.96
C ARG A 36 -3.55 6.90 16.65
N GLU A 37 -3.59 8.07 17.28
CA GLU A 37 -4.82 8.62 17.85
C GLU A 37 -5.81 9.03 16.75
N LYS A 38 -5.32 9.51 15.59
CA LYS A 38 -6.16 9.89 14.44
C LYS A 38 -6.41 8.72 13.48
N ASN A 39 -5.41 7.86 13.32
CA ASN A 39 -5.44 6.74 12.41
C ASN A 39 -5.37 5.44 13.22
N SER A 40 -6.48 4.72 13.25
CA SER A 40 -6.57 3.38 13.87
C SER A 40 -5.83 2.31 13.05
N LEU A 41 -4.56 2.57 12.73
CA LEU A 41 -3.70 1.67 11.98
C LEU A 41 -3.46 0.40 12.77
N ARG A 42 -3.48 -0.72 12.06
CA ARG A 42 -3.32 -2.04 12.65
C ARG A 42 -1.84 -2.38 12.74
N LEU A 43 -1.34 -2.54 13.96
CA LEU A 43 0.00 -3.09 14.16
C LEU A 43 0.04 -4.55 13.72
N HIS A 44 1.06 -4.90 12.95
CA HIS A 44 1.30 -6.29 12.55
C HIS A 44 1.73 -7.12 13.75
N LEU A 45 1.40 -8.42 13.72
CA LEU A 45 1.81 -9.38 14.77
C LEU A 45 3.32 -9.32 15.05
N TYR A 46 4.10 -9.09 14.00
CA TYR A 46 5.55 -9.00 14.05
C TYR A 46 6.06 -7.56 14.06
N PHE A 47 5.24 -6.58 14.47
CA PHE A 47 5.68 -5.18 14.52
C PHE A 47 6.95 -5.00 15.36
N HIS A 48 7.06 -5.76 16.47
CA HIS A 48 8.20 -5.77 17.38
C HIS A 48 9.31 -6.77 17.00
N HIS A 49 9.28 -7.31 15.79
CA HIS A 49 10.38 -8.08 15.22
C HIS A 49 11.46 -7.14 14.67
N MET A 50 12.75 -7.45 14.86
CA MET A 50 13.85 -6.59 14.38
C MET A 50 13.80 -6.34 12.86
N ALA A 51 13.29 -7.30 12.09
CA ALA A 51 13.09 -7.19 10.65
C ALA A 51 11.65 -6.77 10.24
N SER A 52 10.94 -6.04 11.10
CA SER A 52 9.59 -5.54 10.81
C SER A 52 9.61 -4.46 9.73
N SER A 53 9.00 -4.72 8.57
CA SER A 53 8.81 -3.72 7.51
C SER A 53 7.96 -2.55 7.97
N GLN A 54 6.89 -2.80 8.74
CA GLN A 54 6.05 -1.73 9.30
C GLN A 54 6.84 -0.81 10.23
N ALA A 55 7.67 -1.35 11.14
CA ALA A 55 8.53 -0.53 12.00
C ALA A 55 9.64 0.17 11.19
N ALA A 56 10.20 -0.49 10.18
CA ALA A 56 11.20 0.09 9.30
C ALA A 56 10.64 1.27 8.48
N THR A 57 9.41 1.19 7.98
CA THR A 57 8.71 2.31 7.31
C THR A 57 8.61 3.50 8.25
N VAL A 58 8.17 3.26 9.49
CA VAL A 58 8.01 4.31 10.49
C VAL A 58 9.35 4.97 10.80
N ASN A 59 10.40 4.18 11.03
CA ASN A 59 11.75 4.68 11.32
C ASN A 59 12.41 5.40 10.16
N LEU A 60 12.15 4.99 8.91
CA LEU A 60 12.74 5.60 7.74
C LEU A 60 12.09 6.96 7.42
N PHE A 61 10.76 7.01 7.45
CA PHE A 61 10.03 8.15 6.91
C PHE A 61 9.63 9.21 7.93
N LEU A 62 9.24 8.85 9.16
CA LEU A 62 8.78 9.85 10.12
C LEU A 62 9.86 10.89 10.45
N PRO A 63 11.16 10.56 10.64
CA PRO A 63 12.17 11.57 10.90
C PRO A 63 12.25 12.60 9.75
N ILE A 64 12.17 12.14 8.50
CA ILE A 64 12.19 12.98 7.31
C ILE A 64 10.94 13.86 7.26
N LEU A 65 9.75 13.27 7.42
CA LEU A 65 8.46 13.98 7.33
C LEU A 65 8.29 15.04 8.43
N GLN A 66 8.96 14.87 9.57
CA GLN A 66 8.98 15.86 10.65
C GLN A 66 10.05 16.94 10.49
N HIS A 67 11.02 16.73 9.60
CA HIS A 67 12.10 17.68 9.38
C HIS A 67 11.58 18.96 8.71
N ARG A 68 12.16 20.12 9.06
CA ARG A 68 11.77 21.41 8.45
C ARG A 68 11.98 21.43 6.93
N ASP A 69 13.04 20.74 6.48
CA ASP A 69 13.45 20.63 5.08
C ASP A 69 12.95 19.35 4.40
N ALA A 70 11.90 18.71 4.94
CA ALA A 70 11.37 17.44 4.44
C ALA A 70 11.12 17.43 2.93
N HIS A 71 10.58 18.52 2.39
CA HIS A 71 10.29 18.66 0.96
C HIS A 71 11.56 18.61 0.10
N ALA A 72 12.67 19.21 0.54
CA ALA A 72 13.94 19.18 -0.19
C ALA A 72 14.55 17.77 -0.19
N ILE A 73 14.50 17.06 0.96
CA ILE A 73 14.98 15.69 1.09
C ILE A 73 14.16 14.76 0.18
N LEU A 74 12.83 14.83 0.25
CA LEU A 74 11.94 13.98 -0.54
C LEU A 74 11.99 14.30 -2.04
N ARG A 75 12.23 15.56 -2.42
CA ARG A 75 12.41 15.95 -3.82
C ARG A 75 13.60 15.24 -4.49
N ALA A 76 14.65 14.89 -3.74
CA ALA A 76 15.75 14.10 -4.28
C ALA A 76 15.31 12.70 -4.75
N LEU A 77 14.19 12.18 -4.23
CA LEU A 77 13.61 10.88 -4.60
C LEU A 77 12.40 11.01 -5.53
N LYS A 78 11.62 12.08 -5.38
CA LYS A 78 10.42 12.41 -6.16
C LYS A 78 10.58 13.83 -6.73
N PRO A 79 11.25 14.01 -7.89
CA PRO A 79 11.73 15.32 -8.35
C PRO A 79 10.67 16.40 -8.57
N ASP A 80 9.44 16.00 -8.89
CA ASP A 80 8.27 16.88 -9.02
C ASP A 80 7.69 17.32 -7.67
N LEU A 81 8.12 16.75 -6.54
CA LEU A 81 7.66 17.14 -5.21
C LEU A 81 8.15 18.55 -4.88
N PHE A 82 7.27 19.54 -5.03
CA PHE A 82 7.57 20.92 -4.69
C PHE A 82 7.49 21.14 -3.17
N LYS A 83 6.36 20.78 -2.57
CA LYS A 83 6.08 21.06 -1.15
C LYS A 83 5.16 20.02 -0.54
N LEU A 84 5.43 19.58 0.69
CA LEU A 84 4.48 18.76 1.45
C LEU A 84 3.16 19.49 1.69
N ALA A 85 2.05 18.83 1.41
CA ALA A 85 0.71 19.36 1.60
C ALA A 85 0.25 19.10 3.03
N LYS A 86 0.84 19.81 4.00
CA LYS A 86 0.61 19.59 5.44
C LYS A 86 -0.85 19.74 5.90
N ALA A 87 -1.69 20.43 5.13
CA ALA A 87 -3.12 20.55 5.40
C ALA A 87 -3.94 19.29 5.02
N GLN A 88 -3.32 18.33 4.33
CA GLN A 88 -3.95 17.08 3.90
C GLN A 88 -3.48 15.92 4.79
N LEU A 89 -4.30 14.86 4.88
CA LEU A 89 -4.03 13.68 5.70
C LEU A 89 -3.69 14.07 7.16
N ASP A 90 -2.68 13.45 7.78
CA ASP A 90 -2.12 13.90 9.05
C ASP A 90 -0.77 14.58 8.82
N ASN A 91 -0.78 15.91 8.70
CA ASN A 91 0.41 16.72 8.41
C ASN A 91 1.12 16.35 7.10
N GLY A 92 0.34 15.97 6.08
CA GLY A 92 0.84 15.62 4.75
C GLY A 92 1.21 14.14 4.59
N PHE A 93 0.92 13.27 5.57
CA PHE A 93 1.15 11.84 5.41
C PHE A 93 0.10 10.97 6.11
N CYS A 94 0.06 9.68 5.77
CA CYS A 94 -0.70 8.66 6.48
C CYS A 94 0.01 7.30 6.41
N LEU A 95 0.21 6.63 7.54
CA LEU A 95 0.71 5.26 7.60
C LEU A 95 -0.43 4.26 7.36
N GLU A 96 -0.18 3.13 6.70
CA GLU A 96 -1.19 2.09 6.44
C GLU A 96 -2.47 2.70 5.79
N TYR A 97 -2.26 3.42 4.69
CA TYR A 97 -3.30 4.18 4.02
C TYR A 97 -4.08 3.31 3.04
N TRP A 98 -5.39 3.22 3.25
CA TRP A 98 -6.34 2.51 2.40
C TRP A 98 -7.37 3.44 1.74
N GLY A 99 -7.18 4.75 1.87
CA GLY A 99 -8.15 5.75 1.44
C GLY A 99 -9.06 6.25 2.57
N GLN A 100 -8.73 6.00 3.83
CA GLN A 100 -9.52 6.51 4.96
C GLN A 100 -9.60 8.03 5.02
N ASP A 101 -10.69 8.52 5.59
CA ASP A 101 -10.77 9.87 6.15
C ASP A 101 -10.05 9.90 7.51
N LEU A 102 -9.23 10.92 7.71
CA LEU A 102 -8.49 11.16 8.95
C LEU A 102 -9.04 12.36 9.74
N SER A 103 -10.21 12.88 9.36
CA SER A 103 -10.94 13.86 10.14
C SER A 103 -11.30 13.31 11.53
N ALA A 104 -11.76 14.19 12.43
CA ALA A 104 -12.14 13.79 13.79
C ALA A 104 -13.30 12.76 13.79
N GLU A 105 -14.15 12.79 12.77
CA GLU A 105 -15.25 11.84 12.57
C GLU A 105 -14.75 10.47 12.11
N GLY A 106 -13.55 10.41 11.52
CA GLY A 106 -12.94 9.19 11.00
C GLY A 106 -13.69 8.55 9.83
N PRO A 107 -13.31 7.33 9.42
CA PRO A 107 -14.03 6.61 8.37
C PRO A 107 -15.44 6.25 8.84
N ARG A 108 -16.43 6.41 7.95
CA ARG A 108 -17.83 6.08 8.24
C ARG A 108 -17.98 4.59 8.60
N PRO A 109 -18.93 4.22 9.48
CA PRO A 109 -19.24 2.82 9.74
C PRO A 109 -19.51 2.04 8.45
N GLY A 110 -18.80 0.92 8.28
CA GLY A 110 -18.91 0.10 7.07
C GLY A 110 -18.18 0.65 5.85
N ASP A 111 -17.37 1.71 5.97
CA ASP A 111 -16.50 2.14 4.88
C ASP A 111 -15.47 1.05 4.55
N ARG A 112 -15.43 0.68 3.28
CA ARG A 112 -14.55 -0.36 2.73
C ARG A 112 -13.48 0.21 1.81
N GLY A 113 -13.35 1.53 1.78
CA GLY A 113 -12.41 2.28 0.97
C GLY A 113 -12.76 2.27 -0.53
N PRO A 114 -11.95 2.96 -1.35
CA PRO A 114 -12.17 3.08 -2.79
C PRO A 114 -12.20 1.75 -3.54
N LEU A 115 -11.48 0.75 -3.02
CA LEU A 115 -11.37 -0.60 -3.59
C LEU A 115 -12.48 -1.56 -3.13
N ASN A 116 -13.29 -1.16 -2.14
CA ASN A 116 -14.30 -2.00 -1.49
C ASN A 116 -13.73 -3.30 -0.88
N ASP A 117 -12.48 -3.27 -0.42
CA ASP A 117 -11.78 -4.46 0.08
C ASP A 117 -11.38 -4.34 1.56
N LYS A 118 -11.52 -3.17 2.16
CA LYS A 118 -11.19 -2.96 3.55
C LYS A 118 -12.19 -3.67 4.47
N SER A 119 -11.64 -4.25 5.53
CA SER A 119 -12.34 -4.89 6.64
C SER A 119 -11.48 -4.78 7.90
N ARG A 120 -12.03 -5.22 9.06
CA ARG A 120 -11.26 -5.31 10.31
C ARG A 120 -10.05 -6.25 10.21
N ALA A 121 -10.16 -7.31 9.41
CA ALA A 121 -9.17 -8.39 9.36
C ALA A 121 -8.21 -8.31 8.16
N ALA A 122 -8.56 -7.60 7.08
CA ALA A 122 -7.75 -7.51 5.86
C ALA A 122 -8.16 -6.30 5.02
N GLY A 123 -7.32 -5.98 4.04
CA GLY A 123 -7.55 -4.94 3.05
C GLY A 123 -6.26 -4.62 2.30
N THR A 124 -6.36 -3.72 1.35
CA THR A 124 -5.21 -3.06 0.74
C THR A 124 -4.89 -1.84 1.59
N ASP A 125 -3.71 -1.85 2.18
CA ASP A 125 -3.16 -0.74 2.95
C ASP A 125 -1.78 -0.47 2.32
N ALA A 126 -1.57 0.73 1.77
CA ALA A 126 -0.23 1.17 1.39
C ALA A 126 0.53 1.55 2.65
N ASP A 127 1.77 1.08 2.81
CA ASP A 127 2.54 1.28 4.05
C ASP A 127 2.66 2.77 4.44
N LEU A 128 2.76 3.65 3.43
CA LEU A 128 2.78 5.09 3.60
C LEU A 128 2.10 5.80 2.42
N ALA A 129 1.36 6.85 2.71
CA ALA A 129 0.89 7.84 1.76
C ALA A 129 1.47 9.21 2.11
N ILE A 130 1.96 9.96 1.13
CA ILE A 130 2.47 11.33 1.27
C ILE A 130 1.67 12.24 0.34
N ALA A 131 1.05 13.27 0.90
CA ALA A 131 0.38 14.33 0.16
C ALA A 131 1.36 15.49 -0.10
N TYR A 132 1.44 15.94 -1.35
CA TYR A 132 2.33 17.03 -1.75
C TYR A 132 1.75 17.84 -2.90
N TYR A 133 2.24 19.06 -3.07
CA TYR A 133 2.02 19.85 -4.27
C TYR A 133 3.17 19.61 -5.24
N ASN A 134 2.84 19.34 -6.50
CA ASN A 134 3.86 19.27 -7.55
C ASN A 134 4.34 20.68 -7.96
N LEU A 135 5.22 20.74 -8.96
CA LEU A 135 5.77 22.01 -9.49
C LEU A 135 4.70 22.90 -10.14
N ASP A 136 3.60 22.30 -10.61
CA ASP A 136 2.45 23.00 -11.20
C ASP A 136 1.41 23.45 -10.16
N GLY A 137 1.66 23.17 -8.88
CA GLY A 137 0.76 23.51 -7.77
C GLY A 137 -0.44 22.57 -7.62
N GLU A 138 -0.45 21.45 -8.33
CA GLU A 138 -1.50 20.42 -8.25
C GLU A 138 -1.28 19.55 -7.02
N LEU A 139 -2.37 19.16 -6.37
CA LEU A 139 -2.30 18.28 -5.21
C LEU A 139 -2.14 16.82 -5.65
N CYS A 140 -1.06 16.20 -5.20
CA CYS A 140 -0.67 14.84 -5.56
C CYS A 140 -0.60 13.92 -4.32
N LEU A 141 -0.73 12.63 -4.57
CA LEU A 141 -0.62 11.55 -3.59
C LEU A 141 0.50 10.58 -3.98
N TRP A 142 1.45 10.35 -3.10
CA TRP A 142 2.50 9.37 -3.31
C TRP A 142 2.30 8.20 -2.34
N LEU A 143 1.90 7.06 -2.89
CA LEU A 143 1.76 5.80 -2.17
C LEU A 143 3.09 5.05 -2.19
N ILE A 144 3.45 4.46 -1.06
CA ILE A 144 4.70 3.74 -0.88
C ILE A 144 4.38 2.38 -0.26
N GLU A 145 4.92 1.34 -0.87
CA GLU A 145 5.04 0.00 -0.29
C GLU A 145 6.51 -0.23 0.11
N HIS A 146 6.75 -0.73 1.31
CA HIS A 146 8.07 -0.97 1.86
C HIS A 146 8.28 -2.46 2.15
N LYS A 147 9.32 -3.03 1.54
CA LYS A 147 9.79 -4.39 1.83
C LYS A 147 11.18 -4.37 2.43
N LEU A 148 11.36 -5.00 3.59
CA LEU A 148 12.64 -5.07 4.25
C LEU A 148 13.35 -6.39 3.91
N THR A 149 12.80 -7.51 4.41
CA THR A 149 13.38 -8.85 4.27
C THR A 149 12.45 -9.83 3.57
N GLU A 150 11.24 -9.40 3.20
CA GLU A 150 10.27 -10.25 2.53
C GLU A 150 10.82 -10.73 1.19
N LYS A 151 10.71 -12.04 0.95
CA LYS A 151 11.14 -12.67 -0.31
C LYS A 151 10.21 -12.37 -1.48
N GLU A 152 8.96 -12.00 -1.19
CA GLU A 152 7.94 -11.72 -2.19
C GLU A 152 6.85 -10.81 -1.62
N PHE A 153 6.12 -10.14 -2.51
CA PHE A 153 4.89 -9.41 -2.20
C PHE A 153 3.71 -10.35 -1.87
N THR A 154 2.63 -9.79 -1.33
CA THR A 154 1.45 -10.58 -0.95
C THR A 154 0.70 -11.13 -2.17
N ASP A 155 0.71 -12.45 -2.32
CA ASP A 155 -0.09 -13.20 -3.29
C ASP A 155 -1.61 -12.99 -3.18
N CYS A 156 -2.33 -13.40 -4.22
CA CYS A 156 -3.79 -13.34 -4.26
C CYS A 156 -4.46 -14.37 -3.34
N GLY A 157 -5.06 -13.89 -2.26
CA GLY A 157 -5.94 -14.68 -1.39
C GLY A 157 -7.19 -15.20 -2.11
N GLY A 158 -7.64 -14.53 -3.17
CA GLY A 158 -8.76 -14.98 -3.99
C GLY A 158 -8.45 -16.29 -4.71
N PHE A 159 -7.23 -16.43 -5.26
CA PHE A 159 -6.76 -17.66 -5.90
C PHE A 159 -6.66 -18.82 -4.91
N ARG A 160 -6.24 -18.57 -3.67
CA ARG A 160 -6.16 -19.59 -2.61
C ARG A 160 -7.48 -19.86 -1.88
N SER A 161 -8.55 -19.12 -2.18
CA SER A 161 -9.80 -19.22 -1.45
C SER A 161 -10.45 -20.59 -1.65
N LYS A 162 -10.83 -21.23 -0.54
CA LYS A 162 -11.65 -22.46 -0.54
C LYS A 162 -13.08 -22.20 -1.04
N GLY A 163 -13.52 -20.94 -1.10
CA GLY A 163 -14.82 -20.55 -1.64
C GLY A 163 -14.86 -20.49 -3.17
N ARG A 164 -13.75 -20.77 -3.87
CA ARG A 164 -13.73 -20.79 -5.33
C ARG A 164 -14.68 -21.87 -5.88
N LYS A 165 -15.23 -21.60 -7.05
CA LYS A 165 -16.08 -22.50 -7.85
C LYS A 165 -15.35 -22.75 -9.18
N PRO A 166 -15.72 -23.76 -9.97
CA PRO A 166 -15.07 -24.04 -11.26
C PRO A 166 -15.01 -22.84 -12.21
N LYS A 167 -16.02 -21.95 -12.18
CA LYS A 167 -16.01 -20.70 -12.96
C LYS A 167 -14.90 -19.72 -12.57
N HIS A 168 -14.36 -19.82 -11.36
CA HIS A 168 -13.31 -18.94 -10.87
C HIS A 168 -11.95 -19.41 -11.37
N ASP A 169 -11.61 -19.11 -12.61
CA ASP A 169 -10.49 -19.69 -13.34
C ASP A 169 -9.32 -18.71 -13.53
N CYS A 170 -8.24 -18.90 -12.75
CA CYS A 170 -7.03 -18.08 -12.87
C CYS A 170 -6.07 -18.54 -13.98
N SER A 171 -6.42 -19.60 -14.74
CA SER A 171 -5.70 -19.93 -15.99
C SER A 171 -6.03 -18.95 -17.12
N LYS A 172 -7.12 -18.20 -16.99
CA LYS A 172 -7.55 -17.17 -17.95
C LYS A 172 -6.63 -15.97 -17.94
N GLY A 173 -6.31 -15.46 -19.14
CA GLY A 173 -5.47 -14.29 -19.32
C GLY A 173 -6.16 -12.99 -18.90
N PHE A 174 -5.37 -11.92 -18.75
CA PHE A 174 -5.87 -10.58 -18.37
C PHE A 174 -7.03 -10.09 -19.25
N GLY A 175 -6.93 -10.26 -20.57
CA GLY A 175 -7.97 -9.83 -21.51
C GLY A 175 -9.27 -10.64 -21.40
N GLU A 176 -9.20 -11.94 -21.09
CA GLU A 176 -10.37 -12.78 -20.84
C GLU A 176 -11.08 -12.35 -19.55
N ILE A 177 -10.32 -12.14 -18.46
CA ILE A 177 -10.88 -11.71 -17.18
C ILE A 177 -11.48 -10.30 -17.29
N LEU A 178 -10.91 -9.40 -18.09
CA LEU A 178 -11.52 -8.08 -18.31
C LEU A 178 -12.86 -8.14 -19.04
N ARG A 179 -13.04 -9.10 -19.96
CA ARG A 179 -14.32 -9.30 -20.66
C ARG A 179 -15.37 -9.94 -19.76
N ASP A 180 -14.99 -10.91 -18.96
CA ASP A 180 -15.85 -11.52 -17.95
C ASP A 180 -15.15 -11.52 -16.58
N LYS A 181 -15.42 -10.48 -15.80
CA LYS A 181 -14.82 -10.28 -14.48
C LYS A 181 -15.30 -11.31 -13.46
N SER A 182 -16.43 -12.00 -13.72
CA SER A 182 -16.95 -13.04 -12.83
C SER A 182 -16.06 -14.27 -12.76
N ILE A 183 -15.11 -14.41 -13.70
CA ILE A 183 -14.01 -15.38 -13.65
C ILE A 183 -13.12 -15.16 -12.43
N CYS A 184 -13.01 -13.93 -11.92
CA CYS A 184 -12.19 -13.64 -10.76
C CYS A 184 -13.01 -13.74 -9.46
N TYR A 185 -12.59 -14.59 -8.54
CA TYR A 185 -13.20 -14.73 -7.21
C TYR A 185 -13.29 -13.40 -6.45
N TYR A 186 -12.26 -12.55 -6.54
CA TYR A 186 -12.27 -11.23 -5.89
C TYR A 186 -13.40 -10.32 -6.38
N HIS A 187 -13.76 -10.43 -7.66
CA HIS A 187 -14.85 -9.64 -8.22
C HIS A 187 -16.20 -10.32 -7.99
N ASP A 188 -16.33 -11.60 -8.35
CA ASP A 188 -17.61 -12.33 -8.27
C ASP A 188 -18.11 -12.50 -6.83
N VAL A 189 -17.24 -12.93 -5.92
CA VAL A 189 -17.65 -13.28 -4.55
C VAL A 189 -17.39 -12.14 -3.59
N ASN A 190 -16.17 -11.60 -3.58
CA ASN A 190 -15.80 -10.58 -2.59
C ASN A 190 -16.28 -9.15 -2.96
N LYS A 191 -16.72 -8.95 -4.20
CA LYS A 191 -17.19 -7.66 -4.74
C LYS A 191 -16.15 -6.55 -4.66
N TYR A 192 -14.86 -6.90 -4.74
CA TYR A 192 -13.78 -5.93 -4.82
C TYR A 192 -13.77 -5.25 -6.18
N ARG A 193 -13.42 -3.96 -6.20
CA ARG A 193 -13.49 -3.12 -7.41
C ARG A 193 -12.27 -3.26 -8.33
N TYR A 194 -11.35 -4.19 -8.04
CA TYR A 194 -10.04 -4.21 -8.68
C TYR A 194 -10.12 -4.27 -10.22
N TRP A 195 -10.91 -5.21 -10.76
CA TRP A 195 -11.06 -5.36 -12.21
C TRP A 195 -11.91 -4.26 -12.85
N ASP A 196 -12.78 -3.59 -12.10
CA ASP A 196 -13.53 -2.43 -12.59
C ASP A 196 -12.61 -1.23 -12.79
N ILE A 197 -11.75 -0.96 -11.80
CA ILE A 197 -10.75 0.12 -11.88
C ILE A 197 -9.72 -0.22 -12.95
N THR A 198 -9.28 -1.48 -13.02
CA THR A 198 -8.36 -1.95 -14.09
C THR A 198 -8.96 -1.74 -15.47
N GLY A 199 -10.22 -2.11 -15.69
CA GLY A 199 -10.90 -1.93 -16.97
C GLY A 199 -11.03 -0.45 -17.37
N ALA A 200 -11.30 0.42 -16.41
CA ALA A 200 -11.39 1.86 -16.66
C ALA A 200 -10.03 2.55 -16.92
N HIS A 201 -8.92 1.88 -16.57
CA HIS A 201 -7.55 2.34 -16.82
C HIS A 201 -6.80 1.35 -17.69
N ARG A 202 -7.48 0.72 -18.65
CA ARG A 202 -6.89 -0.33 -19.49
C ARG A 202 -5.61 0.14 -20.21
N SER A 203 -5.53 1.41 -20.58
CA SER A 203 -4.35 2.01 -21.22
C SER A 203 -3.09 1.99 -20.35
N LEU A 204 -3.21 1.88 -19.02
CA LEU A 204 -2.06 1.70 -18.14
C LEU A 204 -1.51 0.27 -18.24
N PHE A 205 -2.36 -0.75 -18.40
CA PHE A 205 -1.97 -2.16 -18.34
C PHE A 205 -1.65 -2.73 -19.73
N VAL A 206 -0.79 -2.04 -20.49
CA VAL A 206 -0.48 -2.38 -21.89
C VAL A 206 0.13 -3.77 -22.07
N GLY A 207 0.93 -4.23 -21.09
CA GLY A 207 1.54 -5.56 -21.10
C GLY A 207 0.56 -6.69 -20.78
N GLY A 208 -0.67 -6.37 -20.32
CA GLY A 208 -1.67 -7.35 -19.93
C GLY A 208 -2.11 -8.27 -21.08
N ALA A 209 -2.10 -7.78 -22.32
CA ALA A 209 -2.48 -8.59 -23.49
C ALA A 209 -1.59 -9.83 -23.70
N SER A 210 -0.34 -9.79 -23.20
CA SER A 210 0.67 -10.83 -23.39
C SER A 210 0.63 -11.93 -22.31
N THR A 211 -0.27 -11.83 -21.33
CA THR A 211 -0.32 -12.77 -20.21
C THR A 211 -1.19 -13.98 -20.56
N ALA A 212 -0.60 -15.18 -20.58
CA ALA A 212 -1.32 -16.44 -20.82
C ALA A 212 -2.25 -16.86 -19.66
N SER A 213 -2.05 -16.32 -18.46
CA SER A 213 -2.86 -16.58 -17.27
C SER A 213 -2.99 -15.33 -16.40
N CYS A 214 -3.79 -15.38 -15.34
CA CYS A 214 -3.97 -14.23 -14.45
C CYS A 214 -2.60 -13.76 -13.88
N PRO A 215 -2.17 -12.52 -14.18
CA PRO A 215 -0.86 -12.04 -13.71
C PRO A 215 -0.84 -11.84 -12.19
N PHE A 216 -1.99 -11.55 -11.60
CA PHE A 216 -2.13 -11.22 -10.18
C PHE A 216 -2.32 -12.44 -9.29
N ARG A 217 -1.94 -13.66 -9.73
CA ARG A 217 -2.02 -14.83 -8.84
C ARG A 217 -0.97 -14.80 -7.73
N GLY A 218 0.22 -14.26 -8.04
CA GLY A 218 1.38 -14.18 -7.16
C GLY A 218 1.64 -12.77 -6.64
N GLY A 219 2.91 -12.46 -6.35
CA GLY A 219 3.32 -11.20 -5.71
C GLY A 219 2.85 -9.90 -6.40
N MET A 220 2.72 -9.88 -7.73
CA MET A 220 2.19 -8.71 -8.47
C MET A 220 0.81 -8.26 -7.98
N ASN A 221 0.04 -9.13 -7.29
CA ASN A 221 -1.24 -8.77 -6.70
C ASN A 221 -1.16 -7.58 -5.72
N GLN A 222 -0.11 -7.48 -4.90
CA GLN A 222 0.00 -6.35 -3.96
C GLN A 222 0.28 -5.04 -4.69
N LEU A 223 1.21 -5.05 -5.64
CA LEU A 223 1.55 -3.89 -6.47
C LEU A 223 0.33 -3.40 -7.25
N TRP A 224 -0.40 -4.34 -7.87
CA TRP A 224 -1.64 -4.07 -8.56
C TRP A 224 -2.66 -3.38 -7.66
N ARG A 225 -2.96 -3.94 -6.48
CA ARG A 225 -3.95 -3.35 -5.56
C ARG A 225 -3.54 -1.96 -5.09
N ASN A 226 -2.27 -1.73 -4.74
CA ASN A 226 -1.81 -0.40 -4.34
C ASN A 226 -1.88 0.62 -5.49
N GLN A 227 -1.56 0.22 -6.73
CA GLN A 227 -1.72 1.11 -7.88
C GLN A 227 -3.19 1.45 -8.11
N LEU A 228 -4.07 0.46 -8.01
CA LEU A 228 -5.51 0.68 -8.14
C LEU A 228 -6.06 1.56 -7.03
N LEU A 229 -5.50 1.53 -5.82
CA LEU A 229 -5.88 2.45 -4.74
C LEU A 229 -5.66 3.90 -5.16
N GLY A 230 -4.47 4.21 -5.68
CA GLY A 230 -4.14 5.55 -6.19
C GLY A 230 -5.10 5.98 -7.31
N LEU A 231 -5.27 5.15 -8.33
CA LEU A 231 -6.18 5.43 -9.46
C LEU A 231 -7.63 5.60 -9.04
N ALA A 232 -8.08 4.85 -8.04
CA ALA A 232 -9.44 5.00 -7.51
C ALA A 232 -9.61 6.33 -6.76
N ILE A 233 -8.55 6.81 -6.10
CA ILE A 233 -8.54 8.09 -5.39
C ILE A 233 -8.57 9.25 -6.37
N GLU A 234 -7.74 9.23 -7.43
CA GLU A 234 -7.72 10.27 -8.47
C GLU A 234 -9.10 10.49 -9.11
N ARG A 235 -9.88 9.42 -9.28
CA ARG A 235 -11.22 9.49 -9.91
C ARG A 235 -12.33 9.86 -8.95
N ASP A 236 -12.10 9.80 -7.64
CA ASP A 236 -13.10 10.13 -6.65
C ASP A 236 -13.20 11.65 -6.50
N LYS A 237 -14.23 12.26 -7.09
CA LYS A 237 -14.46 13.72 -7.04
C LYS A 237 -14.58 14.29 -5.62
N LYS A 238 -14.77 13.45 -4.61
CA LYS A 238 -14.79 13.87 -3.20
C LYS A 238 -13.38 14.01 -2.62
N ARG A 239 -12.36 13.54 -3.32
CA ARG A 239 -10.96 13.60 -2.92
C ARG A 239 -10.25 14.68 -3.74
N PRO A 240 -9.30 15.41 -3.13
CA PRO A 240 -8.68 16.57 -3.78
C PRO A 240 -7.45 16.22 -4.63
N PHE A 241 -7.05 14.94 -4.67
CA PHE A 241 -5.82 14.51 -5.33
C PHE A 241 -6.02 14.38 -6.84
N GLN A 242 -5.22 15.11 -7.61
CA GLN A 242 -5.26 15.12 -9.08
C GLN A 242 -4.39 14.01 -9.68
N HIS A 243 -3.27 13.71 -9.02
CA HIS A 243 -2.32 12.69 -9.44
C HIS A 243 -1.93 11.78 -8.27
N SER A 244 -1.73 10.52 -8.58
CA SER A 244 -1.26 9.49 -7.67
C SER A 244 -0.11 8.71 -8.29
N THR A 245 0.87 8.37 -7.46
CA THR A 245 2.01 7.53 -7.84
C THR A 245 2.17 6.44 -6.79
N LEU A 246 2.70 5.30 -7.20
CA LEU A 246 3.12 4.22 -6.32
C LEU A 246 4.64 4.12 -6.40
N SER A 247 5.32 3.86 -5.29
CA SER A 247 6.72 3.45 -5.33
C SER A 247 6.95 2.30 -4.37
N VAL A 248 7.98 1.51 -4.66
CA VAL A 248 8.46 0.46 -3.77
C VAL A 248 9.79 0.86 -3.17
N VAL A 249 9.84 0.88 -1.85
CA VAL A 249 11.10 0.95 -1.11
C VAL A 249 11.52 -0.46 -0.75
N ARG A 250 12.78 -0.78 -1.00
CA ARG A 250 13.37 -2.05 -0.57
C ARG A 250 14.76 -1.85 -0.01
N HIS A 251 15.16 -2.72 0.91
CA HIS A 251 16.56 -2.80 1.30
C HIS A 251 17.42 -3.17 0.07
N PRO A 252 18.56 -2.49 -0.19
CA PRO A 252 19.40 -2.78 -1.36
C PRO A 252 19.85 -4.25 -1.45
N GLY A 253 20.09 -4.89 -0.31
CA GLY A 253 20.44 -6.31 -0.23
C GLY A 253 19.27 -7.29 -0.46
N ASN A 254 18.02 -6.81 -0.52
CA ASN A 254 16.87 -7.66 -0.83
C ASN A 254 16.63 -7.71 -2.34
N THR A 255 17.34 -8.60 -3.03
CA THR A 255 17.23 -8.81 -4.49
C THR A 255 16.09 -9.74 -4.90
N SER A 256 15.42 -10.41 -3.94
CA SER A 256 14.39 -11.40 -4.23
C SER A 256 13.17 -10.82 -4.97
N LEU A 257 12.93 -9.52 -4.83
CA LEU A 257 11.78 -8.81 -5.40
C LEU A 257 11.98 -8.38 -6.86
N GLU A 258 13.20 -8.43 -7.40
CA GLU A 258 13.55 -7.85 -8.70
C GLU A 258 12.74 -8.45 -9.84
N ARG A 259 12.51 -9.76 -9.81
CA ARG A 259 11.69 -10.45 -10.80
C ARG A 259 10.28 -9.88 -10.83
N THR A 260 9.61 -9.78 -9.69
CA THR A 260 8.22 -9.32 -9.59
C THR A 260 8.10 -7.83 -9.94
N LEU A 261 9.07 -7.02 -9.53
CA LEU A 261 9.14 -5.60 -9.90
C LEU A 261 9.28 -5.43 -11.43
N ASN A 262 10.18 -6.18 -12.07
CA ASN A 262 10.37 -6.12 -13.52
C ASN A 262 9.13 -6.62 -14.28
N GLN A 263 8.51 -7.70 -13.80
CA GLN A 263 7.26 -8.19 -14.37
C GLN A 263 6.13 -7.15 -14.26
N TYR A 264 6.02 -6.46 -13.12
CA TYR A 264 5.00 -5.44 -12.93
C TYR A 264 5.27 -4.20 -13.81
N LYS A 265 6.52 -3.74 -13.91
CA LYS A 265 6.91 -2.68 -14.85
C LYS A 265 6.53 -3.03 -16.28
N ASN A 266 6.85 -4.24 -16.74
CA ASN A 266 6.47 -4.70 -18.07
C ASN A 266 4.93 -4.74 -18.26
N LEU A 267 4.19 -5.15 -17.23
CA LEU A 267 2.72 -5.20 -17.27
C LEU A 267 2.12 -3.80 -17.51
N ILE A 268 2.70 -2.77 -16.91
CA ILE A 268 2.23 -1.38 -17.02
C ILE A 268 2.97 -0.56 -18.10
N GLY A 269 3.83 -1.19 -18.91
CA GLY A 269 4.62 -0.49 -19.93
C GLY A 269 5.63 0.51 -19.37
N SER A 270 6.15 0.27 -18.17
CA SER A 270 7.07 1.17 -17.45
C SER A 270 6.50 2.58 -17.26
N ASP A 271 5.19 2.68 -17.02
CA ASP A 271 4.53 3.94 -16.70
C ASP A 271 5.23 4.67 -15.54
N PRO A 272 5.55 5.96 -15.67
CA PRO A 272 6.35 6.70 -14.68
C PRO A 272 5.63 6.92 -13.35
N ARG A 273 4.35 6.53 -13.23
CA ARG A 273 3.62 6.54 -11.96
C ARG A 273 4.00 5.39 -11.02
N PHE A 274 4.90 4.48 -11.41
CA PHE A 274 5.43 3.36 -10.60
C PHE A 274 6.95 3.35 -10.47
#